data_AF-A0A7S4A8P9-F1
#
_entry.id   AF-A0A7S4A8P9-F1
#
_cell.length_a   1.000
_cell.length_b   1.000
_cell.length_c   1.000
_cell.angle_alpha   90.00
_cell.angle_beta   90.00
_cell.angle_gamma   90.00
#
_symmetry.space_group_name_H-M   'P 1'
#
loop_
_entity.id
_entity.type
_entity.pdbx_description
1 polymer ?
#
loop_
_entity_poly.entity_id
_entity_poly.type
_entity_poly.pdbx_seq_one_letter_code
_entity_poly.pdbx_strand_id
1 'polypeptide(L)'
;KKQENQIVKNLGGLYIVGTERNDSRRVDNQLRGRCGRQGDPGTSQFFLSLDDNLLRLFGGSKVQTFFQSQMLDDSPLESEFLTRSLDSAQQKVEERAYQQRKNLFDYDEVLNKQRNVVYSERTKILNKESLQKNIIAYGEQMITDLLLEMTVKNYSTKQIISVFENLFDKHFLVNSDKNPSGFQQYL
;
A
#
# COMPACT_ATOMS: atom_id res chain seq x y z
N LYS A 1 -28.13 -1.11 39.65
CA LYS A 1 -27.30 -1.92 38.73
C LYS A 1 -27.88 -3.30 38.41
N LYS A 2 -27.97 -4.27 39.34
CA LYS A 2 -28.55 -5.60 39.02
C LYS A 2 -30.05 -5.54 38.69
N GLN A 3 -30.84 -4.75 39.44
CA GLN A 3 -32.26 -4.53 39.14
C GLN A 3 -32.48 -3.85 37.79
N GLU A 4 -31.75 -2.77 37.48
CA GLU A 4 -31.83 -2.09 36.18
C GLU A 4 -31.47 -3.02 35.02
N ASN A 5 -30.44 -3.86 35.18
CA ASN A 5 -30.07 -4.84 34.17
C ASN A 5 -31.22 -5.84 33.90
N GLN A 6 -31.87 -6.32 34.95
CA GLN A 6 -33.02 -7.22 34.81
C GLN A 6 -34.22 -6.54 34.12
N ILE A 7 -34.49 -5.27 34.47
CA ILE A 7 -35.54 -4.46 33.83
C ILE A 7 -35.25 -4.31 32.33
N VAL A 8 -34.03 -3.91 31.97
CA VAL A 8 -33.61 -3.74 30.56
C VAL A 8 -33.72 -5.06 29.79
N LYS A 9 -33.32 -6.19 30.39
CA LYS A 9 -33.47 -7.51 29.78
C LYS A 9 -34.93 -7.88 29.54
N ASN A 10 -35.79 -7.64 30.52
CA ASN A 10 -37.23 -7.91 30.40
C ASN A 10 -37.91 -7.02 29.34
N LEU A 11 -37.36 -5.83 29.05
CA LEU A 11 -37.82 -4.93 27.99
C LEU A 11 -37.30 -5.31 26.58
N GLY A 12 -36.57 -6.42 26.43
CA GLY A 12 -36.01 -6.87 25.15
C GLY A 12 -34.57 -6.42 24.90
N GLY A 13 -33.95 -5.74 25.87
CA GLY A 13 -32.54 -5.37 25.85
C GLY A 13 -32.21 -4.19 24.92
N LEU A 14 -30.97 -4.16 24.44
CA LEU A 14 -30.48 -3.04 23.61
C LEU A 14 -31.03 -3.14 22.19
N TYR A 15 -31.70 -2.08 21.75
CA TYR A 15 -32.17 -1.92 20.37
C TYR A 15 -31.22 -1.01 19.58
N ILE A 16 -30.79 -1.47 18.41
CA ILE A 16 -29.82 -0.79 17.56
C ILE A 16 -30.48 -0.40 16.26
N VAL A 17 -30.38 0.88 15.92
CA VAL A 17 -30.91 1.45 14.68
C VAL A 17 -29.75 1.89 13.81
N GLY A 18 -29.61 1.27 12.65
CA GLY A 18 -28.77 1.77 11.57
C GLY A 18 -29.58 2.67 10.66
N THR A 19 -29.08 3.86 10.35
CA THR A 19 -29.74 4.83 9.45
C THR A 19 -29.31 4.69 7.99
N GLU A 20 -28.19 4.01 7.75
CA GLU A 20 -27.59 3.78 6.44
C GLU A 20 -26.79 2.47 6.46
N ARG A 21 -26.37 2.00 5.29
CA ARG A 21 -25.36 0.95 5.16
C ARG A 21 -23.97 1.55 5.06
N ASN A 22 -23.03 0.98 5.81
CA ASN A 22 -21.62 1.34 5.65
C ASN A 22 -21.05 0.73 4.36
N ASP A 23 -19.92 1.27 3.93
CA ASP A 23 -19.12 0.76 2.80
C ASP A 23 -18.63 -0.68 2.99
N SER A 24 -18.67 -1.20 4.22
CA SER A 24 -18.28 -2.56 4.55
C SER A 24 -19.26 -3.23 5.51
N ARG A 25 -19.62 -4.47 5.18
CA ARG A 25 -20.46 -5.35 6.01
C ARG A 25 -19.85 -5.61 7.38
N ARG A 26 -18.52 -5.54 7.50
CA ARG A 26 -17.82 -5.66 8.78
C ARG A 26 -18.23 -4.56 9.76
N VAL A 27 -18.39 -3.33 9.29
CA VAL A 27 -18.75 -2.18 10.15
C VAL A 27 -20.22 -2.27 10.56
N ASP A 28 -21.09 -2.68 9.64
CA ASP A 28 -22.49 -2.98 9.97
C ASP A 28 -22.61 -4.06 11.05
N ASN A 29 -21.83 -5.14 10.92
CA ASN A 29 -21.81 -6.22 11.91
C ASN A 29 -21.20 -5.78 13.25
N GLN A 30 -20.26 -4.83 13.25
CA GLN A 30 -19.76 -4.23 14.50
C GLN A 30 -20.84 -3.44 15.23
N LEU A 31 -21.71 -2.73 14.48
CA LEU A 31 -22.85 -2.04 15.06
C LEU A 31 -23.85 -3.06 15.63
N ARG A 32 -24.22 -4.08 14.85
CA ARG A 32 -25.09 -5.18 15.31
C ARG A 32 -24.55 -5.88 16.55
N GLY A 33 -23.24 -6.12 16.60
CA GLY A 33 -22.56 -6.77 17.73
C GLY A 33 -22.50 -5.95 19.03
N ARG A 34 -23.01 -4.72 19.05
CA ARG A 34 -23.13 -3.94 20.31
C ARG A 34 -24.29 -4.43 21.18
N CYS A 35 -25.33 -5.02 20.60
CA CYS A 35 -26.42 -5.67 21.34
C CYS A 35 -26.15 -7.17 21.50
N GLY A 36 -26.95 -7.86 22.32
CA GLY A 36 -26.90 -9.32 22.41
C GLY A 36 -25.67 -9.91 23.10
N ARG A 37 -24.95 -9.13 23.92
CA ARG A 37 -23.70 -9.59 24.55
C ARG A 37 -23.99 -10.65 25.60
N GLN A 38 -23.17 -11.70 25.67
CA GLN A 38 -23.30 -12.77 26.69
C GLN A 38 -24.69 -13.44 26.74
N GLY A 39 -25.39 -13.48 25.61
CA GLY A 39 -26.74 -14.06 25.54
C GLY A 39 -27.86 -13.14 26.03
N ASP A 40 -27.56 -11.86 26.29
CA ASP A 40 -28.58 -10.85 26.58
C ASP A 40 -29.55 -10.70 25.39
N PRO A 41 -30.83 -10.38 25.60
CA PRO A 41 -31.74 -10.02 24.51
C PRO A 41 -31.28 -8.71 23.86
N GLY A 42 -31.56 -8.57 22.58
CA GLY A 42 -31.26 -7.37 21.81
C GLY A 42 -31.71 -7.51 20.37
N THR A 43 -31.92 -6.39 19.69
CA THR A 43 -32.39 -6.38 18.31
C THR A 43 -31.67 -5.28 17.55
N SER A 44 -31.38 -5.53 16.27
CA SER A 44 -30.76 -4.56 15.38
C SER A 44 -31.57 -4.46 14.10
N GLN A 45 -31.96 -3.26 13.71
CA GLN A 45 -32.66 -2.99 12.45
C GLN A 45 -31.98 -1.85 11.70
N PHE A 46 -31.91 -1.98 10.39
CA PHE A 46 -31.33 -0.96 9.52
C PHE A 46 -32.46 -0.38 8.67
N PHE A 47 -32.67 0.91 8.77
CA PHE A 47 -33.55 1.68 7.90
C PHE A 47 -32.66 2.34 6.86
N LEU A 48 -33.04 2.23 5.61
CA LEU A 48 -32.23 2.68 4.48
C LEU A 48 -33.10 3.55 3.60
N SER A 49 -32.51 4.60 3.05
CA SER A 49 -33.16 5.39 2.01
C SER A 49 -32.64 4.94 0.64
N LEU A 50 -33.52 5.00 -0.34
CA LEU A 50 -33.14 4.75 -1.73
C LEU A 50 -32.20 5.84 -2.27
N ASP A 51 -32.15 7.01 -1.63
CA ASP A 51 -31.24 8.11 -1.94
C ASP A 51 -29.83 7.92 -1.34
N ASP A 52 -29.61 6.89 -0.53
CA ASP A 52 -28.34 6.63 0.13
C ASP A 52 -27.21 6.48 -0.89
N ASN A 53 -26.01 6.94 -0.52
CA ASN A 53 -24.87 7.01 -1.43
C ASN A 53 -24.53 5.64 -2.05
N LEU A 54 -24.67 4.57 -1.28
CA LEU A 54 -24.41 3.21 -1.75
C LEU A 54 -25.37 2.78 -2.87
N LEU A 55 -26.67 3.08 -2.73
CA LEU A 55 -27.67 2.78 -3.75
C LEU A 55 -27.58 3.74 -4.93
N ARG A 56 -27.20 5.00 -4.70
CA ARG A 56 -27.00 5.98 -5.77
C ARG A 56 -25.85 5.60 -6.70
N LEU A 57 -24.73 5.14 -6.14
CA LEU A 57 -23.54 4.78 -6.90
C LEU A 57 -23.66 3.40 -7.58
N PHE A 58 -24.42 2.47 -7.00
CA PHE A 58 -24.42 1.07 -7.42
C PHE A 58 -25.79 0.46 -7.76
N GLY A 59 -26.88 1.22 -7.60
CA GLY A 59 -28.25 0.77 -7.89
C GLY A 59 -28.50 0.47 -9.37
N GLY A 60 -27.72 1.05 -10.28
CA GLY A 60 -27.90 0.84 -11.71
C GLY A 60 -29.28 1.27 -12.21
N SER A 61 -29.55 1.04 -13.50
CA SER A 61 -30.82 1.45 -14.12
C SER A 61 -32.03 0.70 -13.57
N LYS A 62 -31.87 -0.58 -13.21
CA LYS A 62 -32.98 -1.43 -12.75
C LYS A 62 -33.53 -1.04 -11.38
N VAL A 63 -32.67 -0.67 -10.43
CA VAL A 63 -33.14 -0.18 -9.11
C VAL A 63 -33.79 1.20 -9.27
N GLN A 64 -33.29 2.05 -10.16
CA GLN A 64 -33.91 3.35 -10.46
C GLN A 64 -35.29 3.22 -11.13
N THR A 65 -35.48 2.25 -12.03
CA THR A 65 -36.81 2.01 -12.62
C THR A 65 -37.78 1.45 -11.57
N PHE A 66 -37.32 0.54 -10.71
CA PHE A 66 -38.11 0.05 -9.58
C PHE A 66 -38.50 1.20 -8.62
N PHE A 67 -37.55 2.10 -8.33
CA PHE A 67 -37.75 3.30 -7.52
C PHE A 67 -38.90 4.17 -8.04
N GLN A 68 -38.92 4.47 -9.34
CA GLN A 68 -40.00 5.28 -9.95
C GLN A 68 -41.37 4.61 -9.88
N SER A 69 -41.42 3.28 -9.89
CA SER A 69 -42.69 2.54 -9.86
C SER A 69 -43.32 2.38 -8.47
N GLN A 70 -42.50 2.42 -7.41
CA GLN A 70 -42.92 2.16 -6.03
C GLN A 70 -43.10 3.44 -5.19
N MET A 71 -42.72 4.61 -5.71
CA MET A 71 -42.90 5.93 -5.09
C MET A 71 -44.38 6.34 -4.86
N LEU A 72 -45.34 5.48 -5.17
CA LEU A 72 -46.77 5.74 -5.02
C LEU A 72 -47.32 5.34 -3.63
N ASP A 73 -46.59 4.55 -2.85
CA ASP A 73 -46.99 4.12 -1.50
C ASP A 73 -45.93 4.52 -0.45
N ASP A 74 -46.35 5.20 0.62
CA ASP A 74 -45.51 5.50 1.82
C ASP A 74 -45.21 4.25 2.68
N SER A 75 -45.35 3.05 2.11
CA SER A 75 -45.16 1.79 2.81
C SER A 75 -43.69 1.36 2.82
N PRO A 76 -43.20 0.70 3.89
CA PRO A 76 -41.85 0.15 3.92
C PRO A 76 -41.64 -0.85 2.77
N LEU A 77 -40.65 -0.58 1.92
CA LEU A 77 -40.31 -1.44 0.81
C LEU A 77 -39.49 -2.65 1.27
N GLU A 78 -40.17 -3.76 1.52
CA GLU A 78 -39.53 -5.06 1.75
C GLU A 78 -39.45 -5.83 0.43
N SER A 79 -38.25 -5.84 -0.19
CA SER A 79 -38.00 -6.62 -1.40
C SER A 79 -36.67 -7.36 -1.29
N GLU A 80 -36.69 -8.68 -1.46
CA GLU A 80 -35.48 -9.49 -1.54
C GLU A 80 -34.53 -9.01 -2.65
N PHE A 81 -35.08 -8.47 -3.74
CA PHE A 81 -34.28 -7.94 -4.86
C PHE A 81 -33.43 -6.73 -4.45
N LEU A 82 -34.02 -5.79 -3.71
CA LEU A 82 -33.30 -4.60 -3.23
C LEU A 82 -32.20 -4.99 -2.24
N THR A 83 -32.50 -5.92 -1.33
CA THR A 83 -31.50 -6.45 -0.38
C THR A 83 -30.31 -7.09 -1.11
N ARG A 84 -30.55 -7.92 -2.15
CA ARG A 84 -29.47 -8.54 -2.94
C ARG A 84 -28.65 -7.51 -3.73
N SER A 85 -29.31 -6.49 -4.26
CA SER A 85 -28.64 -5.40 -4.97
C SER A 85 -27.73 -4.58 -4.04
N LEU A 86 -28.22 -4.29 -2.82
CA LEU A 86 -27.48 -3.61 -1.77
C LEU A 86 -26.27 -4.41 -1.29
N ASP A 87 -26.43 -5.72 -1.04
CA ASP A 87 -25.32 -6.61 -0.67
C ASP A 87 -24.25 -6.66 -1.79
N SER A 88 -24.68 -6.71 -3.05
CA SER A 88 -23.77 -6.69 -4.21
C SER A 88 -23.02 -5.37 -4.34
N ALA A 89 -23.69 -4.25 -4.04
CA ALA A 89 -23.08 -2.93 -3.99
C ALA A 89 -22.00 -2.83 -2.91
N GLN A 90 -22.31 -3.28 -1.68
CA GLN A 90 -21.33 -3.33 -0.59
C GLN A 90 -20.12 -4.18 -0.96
N GLN A 91 -20.33 -5.36 -1.56
CA GLN A 91 -19.24 -6.24 -1.98
C GLN A 91 -18.31 -5.56 -3.00
N LYS A 92 -18.87 -4.81 -3.97
CA LYS A 92 -18.06 -4.05 -4.95
C LYS A 92 -17.25 -2.94 -4.31
N VAL A 93 -17.81 -2.23 -3.32
CA VAL A 93 -17.08 -1.20 -2.58
C VAL A 93 -15.93 -1.82 -1.78
N GLU A 94 -16.18 -2.94 -1.11
CA GLU A 94 -15.16 -3.68 -0.37
C GLU A 94 -14.04 -4.18 -1.29
N GLU A 95 -14.39 -4.73 -2.46
CA GLU A 95 -13.43 -5.20 -3.47
C GLU A 95 -12.59 -4.04 -4.02
N ARG A 96 -13.20 -2.89 -4.32
CA ARG A 96 -12.47 -1.68 -4.73
C ARG A 96 -11.48 -1.23 -3.65
N ALA A 97 -11.91 -1.20 -2.40
CA ALA A 97 -11.05 -0.83 -1.27
C ALA A 97 -9.93 -1.86 -1.03
N TYR A 98 -10.20 -3.14 -1.29
CA TYR A 98 -9.18 -4.19 -1.26
C TYR A 98 -8.15 -3.99 -2.36
N GLN A 99 -8.58 -3.76 -3.60
CA GLN A 99 -7.67 -3.56 -4.72
C GLN A 99 -6.81 -2.31 -4.54
N GLN A 100 -7.37 -1.22 -4.02
CA GLN A 100 -6.61 -0.01 -3.68
C GLN A 100 -5.50 -0.30 -2.66
N ARG A 101 -5.83 -1.05 -1.60
CA ARG A 101 -4.86 -1.46 -0.57
C ARG A 101 -3.79 -2.40 -1.14
N LYS A 102 -4.18 -3.34 -2.00
CA LYS A 102 -3.25 -4.23 -2.69
C LYS A 102 -2.27 -3.43 -3.55
N ASN A 103 -2.77 -2.53 -4.39
CA ASN A 103 -1.92 -1.69 -5.24
C ASN A 103 -0.93 -0.88 -4.39
N LEU A 104 -1.40 -0.26 -3.29
CA LEU A 104 -0.53 0.49 -2.38
C LEU A 104 0.56 -0.41 -1.75
N PHE A 105 0.19 -1.62 -1.34
CA PHE A 105 1.13 -2.61 -0.81
C PHE A 105 2.17 -3.03 -1.85
N ASP A 106 1.76 -3.30 -3.08
CA ASP A 106 2.66 -3.69 -4.17
C ASP A 106 3.68 -2.57 -4.47
N TYR A 107 3.25 -1.31 -4.46
CA TYR A 107 4.17 -0.16 -4.58
C TYR A 107 5.11 -0.03 -3.38
N ASP A 108 4.61 -0.22 -2.16
CA ASP A 108 5.44 -0.18 -0.96
C ASP A 108 6.47 -1.30 -0.96
N GLU A 109 6.17 -2.48 -1.49
CA GLU A 109 7.11 -3.61 -1.55
C GLU A 109 8.40 -3.25 -2.31
N VAL A 110 8.28 -2.53 -3.44
CA VAL A 110 9.43 -2.07 -4.23
C VAL A 110 10.27 -1.07 -3.42
N LEU A 111 9.61 -0.08 -2.81
CA LEU A 111 10.28 0.92 -1.98
C LEU A 111 10.92 0.31 -0.74
N ASN A 112 10.29 -0.71 -0.15
CA ASN A 112 10.79 -1.40 1.01
C ASN A 112 12.05 -2.22 0.68
N LYS A 113 12.10 -2.87 -0.49
CA LYS A 113 13.33 -3.53 -0.98
C LYS A 113 14.48 -2.54 -1.12
N GLN A 114 14.23 -1.37 -1.72
CA GLN A 114 15.23 -0.31 -1.84
C GLN A 114 15.67 0.22 -0.46
N ARG A 115 14.72 0.49 0.44
CA ARG A 115 15.00 0.91 1.82
C ARG A 115 15.86 -0.10 2.56
N ASN A 116 15.57 -1.39 2.44
CA ASN A 116 16.35 -2.45 3.09
C ASN A 116 17.80 -2.46 2.62
N VAL A 117 18.06 -2.32 1.31
CA VAL A 117 19.42 -2.21 0.78
C VAL A 117 20.13 -0.99 1.38
N VAL A 118 19.52 0.20 1.28
CA VAL A 118 20.12 1.45 1.80
C VAL A 118 20.37 1.37 3.30
N TYR A 119 19.41 0.87 4.08
CA TYR A 119 19.54 0.75 5.52
C TYR A 119 20.59 -0.29 5.92
N SER A 120 20.72 -1.38 5.16
CA SER A 120 21.78 -2.36 5.39
C SER A 120 23.16 -1.74 5.18
N GLU A 121 23.36 -0.97 4.11
CA GLU A 121 24.64 -0.29 3.84
C GLU A 121 24.92 0.79 4.88
N ARG A 122 23.92 1.61 5.24
CA ARG A 122 24.07 2.60 6.32
C ARG A 122 24.47 1.96 7.64
N THR A 123 23.85 0.82 7.98
CA THR A 123 24.16 0.09 9.22
C THR A 123 25.58 -0.47 9.17
N LYS A 124 26.02 -1.04 8.03
CA LYS A 124 27.41 -1.49 7.84
C LYS A 124 28.41 -0.35 8.01
N ILE A 125 28.08 0.84 7.51
CA ILE A 125 28.94 2.03 7.63
C ILE A 125 29.02 2.49 9.09
N LEU A 126 27.87 2.58 9.78
CA LEU A 126 27.81 3.03 11.18
C LEU A 126 28.52 2.09 12.16
N ASN A 127 28.53 0.78 11.87
CA ASN A 127 29.12 -0.23 12.75
C ASN A 127 30.61 -0.53 12.46
N LYS A 128 31.21 0.08 11.43
CA LYS A 128 32.64 -0.13 11.11
C LYS A 128 33.50 0.96 11.73
N GLU A 129 34.63 0.56 12.31
CA GLU A 129 35.65 1.49 12.85
C GLU A 129 36.37 2.28 11.74
N SER A 130 36.54 1.69 10.54
CA SER A 130 37.17 2.36 9.39
C SER A 130 36.48 2.02 8.06
N LEU A 131 36.32 3.05 7.22
CA LEU A 131 35.67 2.97 5.90
C LEU A 131 36.66 3.01 4.73
N GLN A 132 37.95 3.23 4.99
CA GLN A 132 38.96 3.50 3.96
C GLN A 132 39.00 2.42 2.89
N LYS A 133 38.98 1.14 3.28
CA LYS A 133 38.96 0.00 2.35
C LYS A 133 37.72 -0.02 1.44
N ASN A 134 36.55 0.33 1.97
CA ASN A 134 35.32 0.36 1.16
C ASN A 134 35.36 1.52 0.15
N ILE A 135 35.88 2.68 0.56
CA ILE A 135 36.00 3.87 -0.31
C ILE A 135 36.96 3.59 -1.46
N ILE A 136 38.12 2.99 -1.19
CA ILE A 136 39.10 2.62 -2.23
C ILE A 136 38.47 1.61 -3.20
N ALA A 137 37.83 0.56 -2.69
CA ALA A 137 37.15 -0.43 -3.52
C ALA A 137 36.05 0.17 -4.41
N TYR A 138 35.25 1.11 -3.89
CA TYR A 138 34.26 1.82 -4.70
C TYR A 138 34.92 2.71 -5.76
N GLY A 139 36.03 3.37 -5.43
CA GLY A 139 36.80 4.15 -6.40
C GLY A 139 37.34 3.30 -7.55
N GLU A 140 37.94 2.14 -7.24
CA GLU A 140 38.43 1.19 -8.25
C GLU A 140 37.30 0.68 -9.16
N GLN A 141 36.13 0.36 -8.58
CA GLN A 141 34.95 -0.05 -9.34
C GLN A 141 34.47 1.06 -10.28
N MET A 142 34.34 2.31 -9.80
CA MET A 142 33.90 3.42 -10.65
C MET A 142 34.85 3.70 -11.81
N ILE A 143 36.17 3.63 -11.56
CA ILE A 143 37.18 3.78 -12.62
C ILE A 143 37.04 2.68 -13.67
N THR A 144 36.84 1.43 -13.22
CA THR A 144 36.66 0.28 -14.10
C THR A 144 35.41 0.42 -14.96
N ASP A 145 34.28 0.80 -14.36
CA ASP A 145 33.01 1.00 -15.06
C ASP A 145 33.13 2.12 -16.10
N LEU A 146 33.78 3.22 -15.76
CA LEU A 146 34.02 4.34 -16.67
C LEU A 146 34.93 3.98 -17.85
N LEU A 147 36.00 3.20 -17.61
CA LEU A 147 36.87 2.68 -18.68
C LEU A 147 36.11 1.72 -19.61
N LEU A 148 35.24 0.89 -19.06
CA LEU A 148 34.40 -0.03 -19.84
C LEU A 148 33.42 0.76 -20.71
N GLU A 149 32.78 1.80 -20.17
CA GLU A 149 31.88 2.65 -20.94
C GLU A 149 32.62 3.39 -22.09
N MET A 150 33.82 3.90 -21.82
CA MET A 150 34.64 4.60 -22.83
C MET A 150 35.16 3.66 -23.92
N THR A 151 35.51 2.42 -23.58
CA THR A 151 35.93 1.42 -24.57
C THR A 151 34.77 0.99 -25.46
N VAL A 152 33.57 0.79 -24.91
CA VAL A 152 32.35 0.52 -25.70
C VAL A 152 32.01 1.67 -26.66
N LYS A 153 32.25 2.91 -26.25
CA LYS A 153 32.04 4.11 -27.08
C LYS A 153 33.20 4.40 -28.06
N ASN A 154 34.18 3.51 -28.21
CA ASN A 154 35.33 3.62 -29.11
C ASN A 154 36.17 4.90 -28.92
N TYR A 155 36.32 5.38 -27.67
CA TYR A 155 37.26 6.46 -27.39
C TYR A 155 38.69 6.03 -27.67
N SER A 156 39.49 6.92 -28.27
CA SER A 156 40.92 6.68 -28.45
C SER A 156 41.64 6.73 -27.10
N THR A 157 42.70 5.93 -26.92
CA THR A 157 43.51 5.89 -25.69
C THR A 157 43.97 7.27 -25.24
N LYS A 158 44.27 8.18 -26.18
CA LYS A 158 44.66 9.57 -25.88
C LYS A 158 43.53 10.38 -25.24
N GLN A 159 42.29 10.15 -25.68
CA GLN A 159 41.12 10.83 -25.12
C GLN A 159 40.83 10.31 -23.71
N ILE A 160 40.93 9.00 -23.51
CA ILE A 160 40.78 8.38 -22.19
C ILE A 160 41.80 8.97 -21.21
N ILE A 161 43.09 8.98 -21.58
CA ILE A 161 44.15 9.55 -20.74
C ILE A 161 43.85 11.02 -20.39
N SER A 162 43.46 11.85 -21.36
CA SER A 162 43.16 13.26 -21.09
C SER A 162 42.00 13.45 -20.10
N VAL A 163 40.98 12.60 -20.14
CA VAL A 163 39.85 12.66 -19.19
C VAL A 163 40.31 12.26 -17.80
N PHE A 164 41.14 11.21 -17.68
CA PHE A 164 41.70 10.79 -16.40
C PHE A 164 42.65 11.84 -15.81
N GLU A 165 43.50 12.45 -16.62
CA GLU A 165 44.41 13.52 -16.18
C GLU A 165 43.64 14.71 -15.61
N ASN A 166 42.55 15.11 -16.27
CA ASN A 166 41.66 16.16 -15.78
C ASN A 166 40.89 15.75 -14.53
N LEU A 167 40.50 14.47 -14.41
CA LEU A 167 39.71 13.97 -13.27
C LEU A 167 40.54 13.90 -11.98
N PHE A 168 41.82 13.54 -12.08
CA PHE A 168 42.71 13.39 -10.93
C PHE A 168 43.66 14.58 -10.73
N ASP A 169 43.60 15.59 -11.61
CA ASP A 169 44.53 16.73 -11.66
C ASP A 169 46.00 16.27 -11.61
N LYS A 170 46.29 15.20 -12.37
CA LYS A 170 47.60 14.52 -12.39
C LYS A 170 47.94 14.08 -13.79
N HIS A 171 49.19 14.30 -14.21
CA HIS A 171 49.69 13.76 -15.46
C HIS A 171 49.98 12.26 -15.34
N PHE A 172 49.38 11.47 -16.24
CA PHE A 172 49.56 10.03 -16.27
C PHE A 172 50.53 9.65 -17.39
N LEU A 173 51.74 9.23 -17.02
CA LEU A 173 52.68 8.63 -17.96
C LEU A 173 52.27 7.18 -18.21
N VAL A 174 51.55 6.93 -19.31
CA VAL A 174 51.22 5.56 -19.73
C VAL A 174 52.47 4.93 -20.33
N ASN A 175 53.21 4.20 -19.51
CA ASN A 175 54.34 3.41 -19.95
C ASN A 175 53.81 2.15 -20.65
N SER A 176 54.01 2.02 -21.96
CA SER A 176 53.54 0.88 -22.75
C SER A 176 54.35 -0.41 -22.54
N ASP A 177 55.24 -0.44 -21.54
CA ASP A 177 56.14 -1.55 -21.27
C ASP A 177 55.87 -2.23 -19.92
N LYS A 178 55.23 -3.41 -20.03
CA LYS A 178 55.39 -4.66 -19.26
C LYS A 178 55.22 -4.70 -17.72
N ASN A 179 54.38 -5.67 -17.34
CA ASN A 179 54.17 -6.36 -16.05
C ASN A 179 53.20 -5.73 -15.02
N PRO A 180 52.01 -6.35 -14.80
CA PRO A 180 51.02 -5.91 -13.81
C PRO A 180 51.35 -6.44 -12.39
N SER A 181 52.58 -6.28 -11.92
CA SER A 181 53.01 -6.75 -10.59
C SER A 181 53.08 -5.65 -9.52
N GLY A 182 52.61 -4.43 -9.82
CA GLY A 182 52.75 -3.27 -8.92
C GLY A 182 51.55 -2.95 -8.02
N PHE A 183 50.36 -3.52 -8.24
CA PHE A 183 49.17 -3.18 -7.44
C PHE A 183 49.00 -4.03 -6.17
N GLN A 184 49.87 -5.02 -5.93
CA GLN A 184 49.76 -5.94 -4.80
C GLN A 184 50.30 -5.39 -3.46
N GLN A 185 50.82 -4.16 -3.42
CA GLN A 185 51.50 -3.64 -2.23
C GLN A 185 50.66 -2.71 -1.33
N TYR A 186 49.34 -2.61 -1.58
CA TYR A 186 48.42 -1.78 -0.76
C TYR A 186 47.20 -2.53 -0.22
N LEU A 187 47.33 -3.83 0.09
CA LEU A 187 46.37 -4.60 0.91
C LEU A 187 46.89 -4.82 2.33
#